data_AF-A0A432S3I2-F1
#
_entry.id   AF-A0A432S3I2-F1
#
_cell.length_a   1.000
_cell.length_b   1.000
_cell.length_c   1.000
_cell.angle_alpha   90.00
_cell.angle_beta   90.00
_cell.angle_gamma   90.00
#
_symmetry.space_group_name_H-M   'P 1'
#
loop_
_entity.id
_entity.type
_entity.pdbx_description
1 polymer ?
#
loop_
_entity_poly.entity_id
_entity_poly.type
_entity_poly.pdbx_seq_one_letter_code
_entity_poly.pdbx_strand_id
1 'polypeptide(L)'
;MENEKQTAETPLAFEKLFKDIDLKDRAKAYVLVEAKPVEIPYILEELSKIKNVLSADVVTGIYDIIVFIEGEDQNEIGRVVIRDINSIKGVKKATTCMVVRI
;
A
#
# COMPACT_ATOMS: atom_id res chain seq x y z
N MET A 1 -34.17 -20.37 29.10
CA MET A 1 -32.82 -20.98 29.11
C MET A 1 -32.29 -20.77 27.70
N GLU A 2 -31.89 -19.53 27.40
CA GLU A 2 -30.49 -19.04 27.28
C GLU A 2 -30.24 -18.76 25.78
N ASN A 3 -30.59 -17.56 25.31
CA ASN A 3 -29.68 -16.44 25.04
C ASN A 3 -28.64 -16.73 23.94
N GLU A 4 -29.10 -16.71 22.69
CA GLU A 4 -28.25 -16.39 21.55
C GLU A 4 -27.90 -14.90 21.63
N LYS A 5 -26.80 -14.58 22.33
CA LYS A 5 -26.13 -13.29 22.17
C LYS A 5 -25.54 -13.25 20.77
N GLN A 6 -26.36 -12.82 19.82
CA GLN A 6 -25.88 -12.27 18.57
C GLN A 6 -25.13 -10.99 18.92
N THR A 7 -23.81 -11.09 19.08
CA THR A 7 -22.93 -9.91 19.13
C THR A 7 -22.94 -9.30 17.72
N ALA A 8 -23.98 -8.52 17.43
CA ALA A 8 -24.02 -7.62 16.30
C ALA A 8 -23.04 -6.48 16.62
N GLU A 9 -21.75 -6.74 16.47
CA GLU A 9 -20.78 -5.66 16.30
C GLU A 9 -21.25 -4.89 15.08
N THR A 10 -21.83 -3.72 15.33
CA THR A 10 -22.29 -2.84 14.26
C THR A 10 -21.08 -2.57 13.37
N PRO A 11 -21.16 -2.78 12.05
CA PRO A 11 -20.06 -2.44 11.15
C PRO A 11 -19.62 -1.03 11.47
N LEU A 12 -18.34 -0.87 11.83
CA LEU A 12 -17.81 0.44 12.17
C LEU A 12 -18.09 1.34 10.98
N ALA A 13 -18.96 2.34 11.18
CA ALA A 13 -19.32 3.26 10.11
C ALA A 13 -18.04 3.82 9.51
N PHE A 14 -17.92 3.77 8.18
CA PHE A 14 -16.70 4.13 7.44
C PHE A 14 -16.17 5.51 7.89
N GLU A 15 -17.07 6.43 8.19
CA GLU A 15 -16.79 7.78 8.74
C GLU A 15 -16.06 7.78 10.09
N LYS A 16 -16.31 6.80 10.97
CA LYS A 16 -15.64 6.68 12.27
C LYS A 16 -14.20 6.18 12.13
N LEU A 17 -13.85 5.55 11.01
CA LEU A 17 -12.48 5.09 10.72
C LEU A 17 -11.53 6.27 10.43
N PHE A 18 -12.08 7.41 10.00
CA PHE A 18 -11.29 8.58 9.56
C PHE A 18 -11.16 9.68 10.62
N LYS A 19 -11.85 9.57 11.76
CA LYS A 19 -11.87 10.65 12.79
C LYS A 19 -10.50 10.97 13.39
N ASP A 20 -9.56 10.03 13.33
CA ASP A 20 -8.24 10.16 13.93
C ASP A 20 -7.12 10.39 12.89
N ILE A 21 -7.47 10.61 11.61
CA ILE A 21 -6.45 10.97 10.61
C ILE A 21 -6.14 12.46 10.72
N ASP A 22 -5.12 12.75 11.51
CA ASP A 22 -4.45 14.06 11.58
C ASP A 22 -3.98 14.49 10.17
N LEU A 23 -4.64 15.50 9.60
CA LEU A 23 -4.41 16.01 8.26
C LEU A 23 -3.20 16.96 8.25
N LYS A 24 -2.01 16.38 8.31
CA LYS A 24 -0.98 16.83 7.38
C LYS A 24 -1.22 15.99 6.13
N ASP A 25 -1.90 16.54 5.12
CA ASP A 25 -2.39 15.81 3.93
C ASP A 25 -1.24 15.22 3.09
N ARG A 26 -0.64 14.14 3.61
CA ARG A 26 0.35 13.35 2.90
C ARG A 26 -0.38 12.54 1.85
N ALA A 27 0.07 12.66 0.60
CA ALA A 27 -0.43 11.85 -0.49
C ALA A 27 -0.13 10.36 -0.21
N LYS A 28 -1.06 9.49 -0.61
CA LYS A 28 -0.92 8.03 -0.47
C LYS A 28 -1.19 7.35 -1.79
N ALA A 29 -0.56 6.21 -2.02
CA ALA A 29 -0.81 5.40 -3.20
C ALA A 29 -0.62 3.91 -2.90
N TYR A 30 -1.34 3.09 -3.65
CA TYR A 30 -0.99 1.68 -3.82
C TYR A 30 -0.16 1.54 -5.11
N VAL A 31 0.95 0.83 -5.03
CA VAL A 31 1.79 0.52 -6.19
C VAL A 31 1.69 -0.97 -6.45
N LEU A 32 1.11 -1.32 -7.59
CA LEU A 32 0.90 -2.69 -8.02
C LEU A 32 2.08 -3.13 -8.88
N VAL A 33 2.86 -4.08 -8.38
CA VAL A 33 4.15 -4.46 -8.96
C VAL A 33 4.04 -5.83 -9.65
N GLU A 34 4.45 -5.87 -10.91
CA GLU A 34 4.77 -7.09 -11.64
C GLU A 34 6.28 -7.33 -11.54
N ALA A 35 6.69 -8.53 -11.11
CA ALA A 35 8.05 -8.87 -10.76
C ALA A 35 8.54 -10.16 -11.47
N LYS A 36 9.84 -10.44 -11.34
CA LYS A 36 10.41 -11.75 -11.64
C LYS A 36 10.30 -12.61 -10.37
N PRO A 37 9.67 -13.80 -10.42
CA PRO A 37 9.43 -14.62 -9.22
C PRO A 37 10.67 -14.89 -8.37
N VAL A 38 11.81 -15.17 -9.02
CA VAL A 38 13.09 -15.48 -8.34
C VAL A 38 13.64 -14.28 -7.56
N GLU A 39 13.29 -13.06 -7.95
CA GLU A 39 13.81 -11.83 -7.33
C GLU A 39 12.87 -11.28 -6.25
N ILE A 40 11.67 -11.86 -6.04
CA ILE A 40 10.68 -11.35 -5.07
C ILE A 40 11.27 -11.17 -3.66
N PRO A 41 12.01 -12.14 -3.08
CA PRO A 41 12.60 -11.96 -1.75
C PRO A 41 13.55 -10.75 -1.69
N TYR A 42 14.36 -10.54 -2.73
CA TYR A 42 15.25 -9.38 -2.84
C TYR A 42 14.46 -8.07 -2.99
N ILE A 43 13.39 -8.07 -3.80
CA ILE A 43 12.54 -6.90 -4.00
C ILE A 43 11.91 -6.47 -2.67
N LEU A 44 11.40 -7.41 -1.87
CA LEU A 44 10.83 -7.09 -0.55
C LEU A 44 11.87 -6.49 0.40
N GLU A 45 13.10 -7.01 0.38
CA GLU A 45 14.20 -6.46 1.18
C GLU A 45 14.50 -5.01 0.78
N GLU A 46 14.60 -4.72 -0.52
CA GLU A 46 14.85 -3.37 -1.02
C GLU A 46 13.67 -2.42 -0.73
N LEU A 47 12.43 -2.88 -0.91
CA LEU A 47 11.22 -2.11 -0.57
C LEU A 47 11.19 -1.73 0.91
N SER A 48 11.63 -2.63 1.81
CA SER A 48 11.68 -2.36 3.26
C SER A 48 12.65 -1.24 3.66
N LYS A 49 13.62 -0.91 2.80
CA LYS A 49 14.61 0.15 3.02
C LYS A 49 14.09 1.52 2.56
N ILE A 50 13.01 1.57 1.77
CA ILE A 50 12.43 2.80 1.25
C ILE A 50 11.53 3.42 2.32
N LYS A 51 11.93 4.59 2.84
CA LYS A 51 11.20 5.31 3.93
C LYS A 51 9.72 5.56 3.63
N ASN A 52 9.37 5.75 2.36
CA ASN A 52 8.00 6.04 1.92
C ASN A 52 7.11 4.80 1.86
N VAL A 53 7.68 3.59 1.96
CA VAL A 53 6.93 2.33 1.98
C VAL A 53 6.39 2.07 3.38
N LEU A 54 5.06 1.99 3.48
CA LEU A 54 4.34 1.65 4.71
C LEU A 54 4.09 0.14 4.82
N SER A 55 3.82 -0.52 3.70
CA SER A 55 3.72 -1.99 3.63
C SER A 55 4.05 -2.49 2.21
N ALA A 56 4.46 -3.76 2.12
CA ALA A 56 4.66 -4.46 0.86
C ALA A 56 4.29 -5.93 1.05
N ASP A 57 3.24 -6.37 0.37
CA ASP A 57 2.67 -7.71 0.54
C ASP A 57 2.76 -8.48 -0.78
N VAL A 58 3.26 -9.71 -0.71
CA VAL A 58 3.20 -10.65 -1.85
C VAL A 58 1.77 -11.16 -1.95
N VAL A 59 1.17 -11.08 -3.14
CA VAL A 59 -0.23 -11.42 -3.34
C VAL A 59 -0.40 -12.50 -4.40
N THR A 60 -1.47 -13.28 -4.29
CA THR A 60 -1.89 -14.23 -5.31
C THR A 60 -2.86 -13.53 -6.28
N GLY A 61 -2.34 -12.82 -7.27
CA GLY A 61 -3.14 -12.07 -8.24
C GLY A 61 -2.45 -11.89 -9.60
N ILE A 62 -2.94 -10.94 -10.39
CA ILE A 62 -2.29 -10.53 -11.66
C ILE A 62 -0.98 -9.74 -11.43
N TYR A 63 -0.79 -9.28 -10.19
CA TYR A 63 0.42 -8.64 -9.68
C TYR A 63 1.07 -9.56 -8.67
N ASP A 64 2.39 -9.40 -8.49
CA ASP A 64 3.17 -10.21 -7.56
C ASP A 64 3.26 -9.55 -6.18
N ILE A 65 3.35 -8.20 -6.13
CA ILE A 65 3.48 -7.43 -4.90
C ILE A 65 2.57 -6.21 -4.93
N ILE A 66 1.89 -5.91 -3.82
CA ILE A 66 1.18 -4.65 -3.60
C ILE A 66 1.92 -3.87 -2.52
N VAL A 67 2.30 -2.64 -2.86
CA VAL A 67 3.04 -1.75 -1.96
C VAL A 67 2.15 -0.58 -1.57
N PHE A 68 2.01 -0.29 -0.29
CA PHE A 68 1.35 0.92 0.19
C PHE A 68 2.39 1.97 0.54
N ILE A 69 2.28 3.17 -0.05
CA ILE A 69 3.27 4.24 0.14
C ILE A 69 2.61 5.56 0.54
N GLU A 70 3.40 6.39 1.23
CA GLU A 70 3.03 7.76 1.64
C GLU A 70 4.14 8.76 1.28
N GLY A 71 3.75 9.94 0.80
CA GLY A 71 4.64 11.07 0.48
C GLY A 71 4.00 12.39 0.87
N GLU A 72 4.77 13.48 0.92
CA GLU A 72 4.30 14.84 1.14
C GLU A 72 3.29 15.27 0.07
N ASP A 73 3.52 14.90 -1.19
CA ASP A 73 2.64 15.20 -2.32
C ASP A 73 2.69 14.11 -3.40
N GLN A 74 1.88 14.29 -4.46
CA GLN A 74 1.86 13.35 -5.60
C GLN A 74 3.21 13.31 -6.35
N ASN A 75 3.97 14.41 -6.34
CA ASN A 75 5.26 14.49 -7.01
C ASN A 75 6.31 13.65 -6.29
N GLU A 76 6.32 13.64 -4.96
CA GLU A 76 7.20 12.79 -4.16
C GLU A 76 6.89 11.32 -4.43
N ILE A 77 5.61 10.92 -4.41
CA ILE A 77 5.20 9.56 -4.78
C ILE A 77 5.73 9.19 -6.17
N GLY A 78 5.54 10.05 -7.17
CA GLY A 78 6.04 9.80 -8.52
C GLY A 78 7.56 9.63 -8.56
N ARG A 79 8.31 10.44 -7.80
CA ARG A 79 9.77 10.32 -7.68
C ARG A 79 10.18 9.00 -7.03
N VAL A 80 9.55 8.62 -5.91
CA VAL A 80 9.84 7.35 -5.20
C VAL A 80 9.57 6.16 -6.12
N VAL A 81 8.44 6.15 -6.83
CA VAL A 81 8.11 5.05 -7.75
C VAL A 81 9.14 4.95 -8.87
N ILE A 82 9.51 6.07 -9.50
CA ILE A 82 10.45 6.07 -10.64
C ILE A 82 11.88 5.75 -10.20
N ARG A 83 12.36 6.37 -9.12
CA ARG A 83 13.76 6.29 -8.70
C ARG A 83 14.05 5.10 -7.81
N ASP A 84 13.13 4.74 -6.94
CA ASP A 84 13.40 3.79 -5.86
C ASP A 84 12.70 2.44 -6.11
N ILE A 85 11.45 2.42 -6.60
CA ILE A 85 10.73 1.14 -6.83
C ILE A 85 11.06 0.54 -8.20
N ASN A 86 10.94 1.32 -9.28
CA ASN A 86 11.19 0.82 -10.65
C ASN A 86 12.66 0.48 -10.92
N SER A 87 13.59 1.01 -10.12
CA SER A 87 15.02 0.73 -10.25
C SER A 87 15.43 -0.59 -9.59
N ILE A 88 14.58 -1.18 -8.74
CA ILE A 88 14.87 -2.45 -8.07
C ILE A 88 14.99 -3.56 -9.10
N LYS A 89 16.11 -4.27 -9.07
CA LYS A 89 16.34 -5.45 -9.90
C LYS A 89 15.21 -6.46 -9.71
N GLY A 90 14.56 -6.83 -10.82
CA GLY A 90 13.48 -7.82 -10.83
C GLY A 90 12.08 -7.20 -10.93
N VAL A 91 11.92 -5.90 -10.67
CA VAL A 91 10.69 -5.18 -10.99
C VAL A 91 10.57 -5.05 -12.51
N LYS A 92 9.45 -5.50 -13.08
CA LYS A 92 9.15 -5.40 -14.50
C LYS A 92 8.28 -4.18 -14.81
N LYS A 93 7.30 -3.93 -13.93
CA LYS A 93 6.33 -2.86 -14.09
C LYS A 93 5.72 -2.50 -12.75
N ALA A 94 5.50 -1.21 -12.53
CA ALA A 94 4.79 -0.68 -11.38
C ALA A 94 3.63 0.20 -11.85
N THR A 95 2.41 -0.10 -11.40
CA THR A 95 1.22 0.72 -11.67
C THR A 95 0.87 1.49 -10.39
N THR A 96 0.88 2.82 -10.45
CA THR A 96 0.59 3.66 -9.29
C THR A 96 -0.89 4.03 -9.24
N CYS A 97 -1.55 3.70 -8.14
CA CYS A 97 -2.95 3.99 -7.86
C CYS A 97 -3.02 5.03 -6.72
N MET A 98 -3.18 6.30 -7.09
CA MET A 98 -3.32 7.39 -6.12
C MET A 98 -4.58 7.20 -5.27
N VAL A 99 -4.45 7.35 -3.95
CA VAL A 99 -5.59 7.37 -3.04
C VAL A 99 -6.27 8.72 -3.13
N VAL A 100 -7.55 8.72 -3.46
CA VAL A 100 -8.41 9.91 -3.50
C VAL A 100 -9.40 9.82 -2.34
N ARG A 101 -9.58 10.90 -1.60
CA ARG A 101 -10.65 10.99 -0.59
C ARG A 101 -11.95 11.42 -1.28
N ILE A 102 -13.04 10.76 -0.90
CA ILE A 102 -14.41 11.03 -1.37
C ILE A 102 -15.20 11.56 -0.18
#